data_AF-A0A6G9AJI6-F1
#
_entry.id   AF-A0A6G9AJI6-F1
#
_cell.length_a   1.000
_cell.length_b   1.000
_cell.length_c   1.000
_cell.angle_alpha   90.00
_cell.angle_beta   90.00
_cell.angle_gamma   90.00
#
_symmetry.space_group_name_H-M   'P 1'
#
loop_
_entity.id
_entity.type
_entity.pdbx_description
1 polymer ?
#
loop_
_entity_poly.entity_id
_entity_poly.type
_entity_poly.pdbx_seq_one_letter_code
_entity_poly.pdbx_strand_id
1 'polypeptide(L)'
;MQRRTFLQSTLALAPFANQLSFSGNGSPLADESPVIINAGIGGNNTVDLLARIDKDCLAQRPNLTILMIGTNDMNSKKYVPLPDYEQNLRAICSKLVAVQSQVMLMTILPVYEPYLMTRHDPKFYQPEGYTARRLKVNDTIRKVATDNRFPLLDIGHIFEKVGNIGLEANSLIKNEANSQKTDGLHPTPEGYRTMAVAIYTFLTQNQLIKNRIVCFGDSITIGDGNGQNYPSHLQKLVAS
;
A
#
# COMPACT_ATOMS: atom_id res chain seq x y z
N MET A 1 63.95 13.08 -16.18
CA MET A 1 63.27 11.88 -15.63
C MET A 1 61.84 11.88 -16.16
N GLN A 2 61.51 10.95 -17.06
CA GLN A 2 60.20 10.81 -17.72
C GLN A 2 59.47 9.57 -17.22
N ARG A 3 58.14 9.74 -17.06
CA ARG A 3 57.02 8.78 -17.24
C ARG A 3 57.01 7.47 -16.44
N ARG A 4 55.89 7.24 -15.74
CA ARG A 4 55.15 5.95 -15.67
C ARG A 4 53.71 6.22 -15.18
N THR A 5 52.74 6.37 -16.09
CA THR A 5 51.79 5.37 -16.65
C THR A 5 50.67 4.95 -15.68
N PHE A 6 49.45 5.34 -16.06
CA PHE A 6 48.14 4.94 -15.56
C PHE A 6 47.89 3.43 -15.75
N LEU A 7 47.25 2.78 -14.78
CA LEU A 7 46.68 1.43 -14.90
C LEU A 7 45.15 1.57 -14.95
N GLN A 8 44.57 1.29 -16.13
CA GLN A 8 43.15 1.02 -16.30
C GLN A 8 42.90 -0.46 -16.05
N SER A 9 42.02 -0.77 -15.09
CA SER A 9 41.55 -2.13 -14.83
C SER A 9 40.25 -2.35 -15.60
N THR A 10 40.34 -3.04 -16.73
CA THR A 10 39.20 -3.57 -17.48
C THR A 10 38.76 -4.89 -16.83
N LEU A 11 37.52 -4.96 -16.35
CA LEU A 11 36.85 -6.21 -15.99
C LEU A 11 35.94 -6.61 -17.15
N ALA A 12 36.36 -7.67 -17.86
CA ALA A 12 35.58 -8.33 -18.88
C ALA A 12 34.46 -9.15 -18.22
N LEU A 13 33.20 -8.91 -18.62
CA LEU A 13 32.09 -9.82 -18.36
C LEU A 13 31.80 -10.60 -19.63
N ALA A 14 32.11 -11.90 -19.60
CA ALA A 14 31.74 -12.85 -20.64
C ALA A 14 30.22 -13.11 -20.64
N PRO A 15 29.58 -13.35 -21.80
CA PRO A 15 28.17 -13.65 -21.87
C PRO A 15 27.93 -15.14 -21.58
N PHE A 16 27.24 -15.46 -20.48
CA PHE A 16 26.64 -16.79 -20.32
C PHE A 16 25.36 -16.86 -21.16
N ALA A 17 25.52 -17.32 -22.40
CA ALA A 17 24.42 -17.84 -23.19
C ALA A 17 24.11 -19.26 -22.70
N ASN A 18 22.94 -19.46 -22.08
CA ASN A 18 22.32 -20.77 -22.01
C ASN A 18 20.99 -20.71 -22.75
N GLN A 19 20.94 -21.42 -23.87
CA GLN A 19 19.74 -21.69 -24.63
C GLN A 19 18.82 -22.61 -23.81
N LEU A 20 17.65 -22.11 -23.46
CA LEU A 20 16.49 -22.94 -23.14
C LEU A 20 15.42 -22.61 -24.17
N SER A 21 15.32 -23.46 -25.18
CA SER A 21 14.20 -23.48 -26.12
C SER A 21 12.96 -24.00 -25.41
N PHE A 22 12.03 -23.10 -25.08
CA PHE A 22 10.65 -23.45 -24.77
C PHE A 22 9.80 -23.22 -26.01
N SER A 23 9.48 -24.30 -26.72
CA SER A 23 8.40 -24.31 -27.72
C SER A 23 7.07 -24.39 -26.98
N GLY A 24 6.57 -23.25 -26.54
CA GLY A 24 5.19 -23.09 -26.09
C GLY A 24 4.41 -22.35 -27.16
N ASN A 25 3.46 -23.04 -27.81
CA ASN A 25 2.39 -22.39 -28.58
C ASN A 25 1.48 -21.62 -27.59
N GLY A 26 1.93 -20.45 -27.16
CA GLY A 26 1.11 -19.41 -26.57
C GLY A 26 0.93 -18.33 -27.63
N SER A 27 -0.31 -18.09 -28.04
CA SER A 27 -0.65 -16.83 -28.72
C SER A 27 -0.11 -15.68 -27.86
N PRO A 28 0.57 -14.67 -28.45
CA PRO A 28 0.94 -13.49 -27.68
C PRO A 28 -0.37 -12.82 -27.27
N LEU A 29 -0.75 -13.00 -26.00
CA LEU A 29 -1.79 -12.18 -25.39
C LEU A 29 -1.34 -10.74 -25.62
N ALA A 30 -2.17 -9.99 -26.33
CA ALA A 30 -1.89 -8.61 -26.69
C ALA A 30 -1.44 -7.79 -25.47
N ASP A 31 -0.57 -6.80 -25.73
CA ASP A 31 -0.15 -5.71 -24.85
C ASP A 31 -1.35 -4.96 -24.23
N GLU A 32 -2.08 -5.56 -23.30
CA GLU A 32 -3.06 -4.84 -22.50
C GLU A 32 -2.34 -4.13 -21.37
N SER A 33 -2.34 -2.79 -21.43
CA SER A 33 -1.85 -1.95 -20.34
C SER A 33 -2.52 -2.35 -19.02
N PRO A 34 -1.76 -2.46 -17.91
CA PRO A 34 -2.33 -2.76 -16.60
C PRO A 34 -3.52 -1.87 -16.25
N VAL A 35 -4.61 -2.50 -15.80
CA VAL A 35 -5.80 -1.82 -15.28
C VAL A 35 -5.75 -1.83 -13.75
N ILE A 36 -5.84 -0.65 -13.16
CA ILE A 36 -5.90 -0.41 -11.72
C ILE A 36 -7.35 -0.12 -11.33
N ILE A 37 -7.88 -0.90 -10.40
CA ILE A 37 -9.26 -0.79 -9.92
C ILE A 37 -9.24 -0.29 -8.48
N ASN A 38 -9.88 0.86 -8.25
CA ASN A 38 -10.08 1.38 -6.89
C ASN A 38 -11.29 0.72 -6.24
N ALA A 39 -11.05 -0.09 -5.21
CA ALA A 39 -12.08 -0.73 -4.39
C ALA A 39 -12.02 -0.25 -2.92
N GLY A 40 -11.67 1.02 -2.71
CA GLY A 40 -11.72 1.67 -1.40
C GLY A 40 -13.12 2.13 -1.01
N ILE A 41 -13.48 2.05 0.27
CA ILE A 41 -14.71 2.66 0.80
C ILE A 41 -14.42 3.36 2.14
N GLY A 42 -14.87 4.61 2.26
CA GLY A 42 -14.64 5.42 3.45
C GLY A 42 -15.21 4.79 4.73
N GLY A 43 -14.42 4.83 5.81
CA GLY A 43 -14.84 4.36 7.14
C GLY A 43 -14.94 2.83 7.29
N ASN A 44 -14.50 2.06 6.29
CA ASN A 44 -14.47 0.60 6.38
C ASN A 44 -13.33 0.11 7.28
N ASN A 45 -13.61 -0.92 8.07
CA ASN A 45 -12.64 -1.75 8.78
C ASN A 45 -12.59 -3.16 8.16
N THR A 46 -11.81 -4.09 8.73
CA THR A 46 -11.68 -5.45 8.18
C THR A 46 -12.99 -6.25 8.15
N VAL A 47 -13.93 -6.00 9.06
CA VAL A 47 -15.27 -6.61 9.04
C VAL A 47 -16.04 -6.16 7.80
N ASP A 48 -16.00 -4.86 7.51
CA ASP A 48 -16.65 -4.29 6.32
C ASP A 48 -16.00 -4.83 5.02
N LEU A 49 -14.67 -5.00 4.98
CA LEU A 49 -13.99 -5.60 3.82
C LEU A 49 -14.44 -7.05 3.60
N LEU A 50 -14.52 -7.87 4.66
CA LEU A 50 -15.00 -9.25 4.54
C LEU A 50 -16.43 -9.32 3.99
N ALA A 51 -17.30 -8.40 4.39
CA ALA A 51 -18.68 -8.36 3.93
C ALA A 51 -18.82 -8.03 2.43
N ARG A 52 -17.85 -7.32 1.84
CA ARG A 52 -17.93 -6.83 0.44
C ARG A 52 -16.89 -7.42 -0.50
N ILE A 53 -15.96 -8.24 -0.01
CA ILE A 53 -14.83 -8.75 -0.79
C ILE A 53 -15.27 -9.45 -2.08
N ASP A 54 -16.35 -10.23 -2.03
CA ASP A 54 -16.84 -10.99 -3.20
C ASP A 54 -17.28 -10.03 -4.32
N LYS A 55 -18.00 -8.96 -3.97
CA LYS A 55 -18.53 -7.97 -4.92
C LYS A 55 -17.47 -7.01 -5.43
N ASP A 56 -16.68 -6.44 -4.53
CA ASP A 56 -15.84 -5.28 -4.84
C ASP A 56 -14.42 -5.68 -5.28
N CYS A 57 -13.99 -6.91 -4.93
CA CYS A 57 -12.64 -7.39 -5.23
C CYS A 57 -12.67 -8.68 -6.07
N LEU A 58 -13.24 -9.77 -5.56
CA LEU A 58 -13.14 -11.08 -6.24
C LEU A 58 -13.86 -11.09 -7.59
N ALA A 59 -15.02 -10.43 -7.71
CA ALA A 59 -15.74 -10.28 -8.98
C ALA A 59 -14.92 -9.59 -10.08
N GLN A 60 -13.90 -8.80 -9.69
CA GLN A 60 -12.99 -8.18 -10.66
C GLN A 60 -11.97 -9.17 -11.24
N ARG A 61 -11.82 -10.37 -10.66
CA ARG A 61 -10.80 -11.36 -11.04
C ARG A 61 -9.36 -10.79 -11.02
N PRO A 62 -8.91 -10.24 -9.88
CA PRO A 62 -7.61 -9.58 -9.78
C PRO A 62 -6.44 -10.56 -9.93
N ASN A 63 -5.43 -10.20 -10.73
CA ASN A 63 -4.15 -10.90 -10.73
C ASN A 63 -3.28 -10.51 -9.53
N LEU A 64 -3.40 -9.26 -9.08
CA LEU A 64 -2.80 -8.73 -7.86
C LEU A 64 -3.84 -7.93 -7.09
N THR A 65 -3.86 -8.11 -5.78
CA THR A 65 -4.60 -7.24 -4.86
C THR A 65 -3.62 -6.53 -3.94
N ILE A 66 -3.64 -5.20 -3.98
CA ILE A 66 -2.92 -4.34 -3.05
C ILE A 66 -3.88 -4.00 -1.91
N LEU A 67 -3.55 -4.45 -0.70
CA LEU A 67 -4.42 -4.34 0.47
C LEU A 67 -3.80 -3.43 1.53
N MET A 68 -4.55 -2.39 1.90
CA MET A 68 -4.25 -1.54 3.06
C MET A 68 -5.51 -1.35 3.90
N ILE A 69 -5.45 -1.83 5.14
CA ILE A 69 -6.57 -1.77 6.08
C ILE A 69 -6.05 -1.88 7.53
N GLY A 70 -6.76 -1.26 8.46
CA GLY A 70 -6.43 -1.30 9.89
C GLY A 70 -6.61 0.04 10.60
N THR A 71 -6.62 1.15 9.86
CA THR A 71 -6.79 2.50 10.40
C THR A 71 -8.10 2.64 11.17
N ASN A 72 -9.20 2.13 10.60
CA ASN A 72 -10.50 2.16 11.26
C ASN A 72 -10.64 1.11 12.36
N ASP A 73 -10.05 -0.07 12.17
CA ASP A 73 -10.03 -1.18 13.13
C ASP A 73 -9.44 -0.77 14.48
N MET A 74 -8.48 0.16 14.51
CA MET A 74 -7.89 0.62 15.77
C MET A 74 -8.55 1.87 16.38
N ASN A 75 -9.57 2.45 15.74
CA ASN A 75 -10.20 3.70 16.20
C ASN A 75 -11.46 3.46 17.04
N SER A 76 -11.87 4.46 17.83
CA SER A 76 -12.95 4.28 18.82
C SER A 76 -14.35 4.02 18.25
N LYS A 77 -14.58 4.27 16.95
CA LYS A 77 -15.91 4.17 16.32
C LYS A 77 -16.10 2.87 15.54
N LYS A 78 -15.01 2.28 15.07
CA LYS A 78 -14.98 1.09 14.20
C LYS A 78 -14.04 0.01 14.74
N TYR A 79 -13.84 0.02 16.06
CA TYR A 79 -12.87 -0.81 16.73
C TYR A 79 -13.07 -2.30 16.46
N VAL A 80 -11.97 -2.97 16.14
CA VAL A 80 -11.84 -4.42 16.05
C VAL A 80 -10.66 -4.80 16.95
N PRO A 81 -10.86 -5.66 17.96
CA PRO A 81 -9.76 -6.16 18.79
C PRO A 81 -8.63 -6.74 17.95
N LEU A 82 -7.38 -6.54 18.37
CA LEU A 82 -6.21 -6.94 17.56
C LEU A 82 -6.21 -8.44 17.14
N PRO A 83 -6.62 -9.40 17.99
CA PRO A 83 -6.75 -10.80 17.56
C PRO A 83 -7.79 -10.99 16.45
N ASP A 84 -8.94 -10.32 16.56
CA ASP A 84 -10.00 -10.40 15.55
C ASP A 84 -9.57 -9.70 14.24
N TYR A 85 -8.82 -8.60 14.36
CA TYR A 85 -8.20 -7.93 13.21
C TYR A 85 -7.23 -8.87 12.47
N GLU A 86 -6.36 -9.59 13.21
CA GLU A 86 -5.46 -10.57 12.59
C GLU A 86 -6.26 -11.69 11.90
N GLN A 87 -7.28 -12.24 12.56
CA GLN A 87 -8.14 -13.27 11.99
C GLN A 87 -8.82 -12.78 10.71
N ASN A 88 -9.39 -11.58 10.73
CA ASN A 88 -10.07 -10.99 9.58
C ASN A 88 -9.09 -10.73 8.43
N LEU A 89 -7.91 -10.17 8.71
CA LEU A 89 -6.88 -9.93 7.70
C LEU A 89 -6.45 -11.24 7.03
N ARG A 90 -6.21 -12.31 7.81
CA ARG A 90 -5.91 -13.64 7.28
C ARG A 90 -7.04 -14.21 6.43
N ALA A 91 -8.29 -14.03 6.86
CA ALA A 91 -9.46 -14.50 6.11
C ALA A 91 -9.59 -13.76 4.76
N ILE A 92 -9.38 -12.44 4.74
CA ILE A 92 -9.33 -11.64 3.51
C ILE A 92 -8.23 -12.19 2.58
N CYS A 93 -7.00 -12.32 3.07
CA CYS A 93 -5.89 -12.84 2.28
C CYS A 93 -6.16 -14.25 1.74
N SER A 94 -6.75 -15.14 2.55
CA SER A 94 -7.07 -16.51 2.14
C SER A 94 -8.09 -16.53 0.99
N LYS A 95 -9.11 -15.67 1.02
CA LYS A 95 -10.08 -15.52 -0.07
C LYS A 95 -9.43 -15.00 -1.37
N LEU A 96 -8.50 -14.06 -1.27
CA LEU A 96 -7.75 -13.53 -2.42
C LEU A 96 -6.87 -14.60 -3.06
N VAL A 97 -6.14 -15.37 -2.24
CA VAL A 97 -5.30 -16.48 -2.71
C VAL A 97 -6.14 -17.59 -3.34
N ALA A 98 -7.33 -17.89 -2.79
CA ALA A 98 -8.23 -18.90 -3.34
C ALA A 98 -8.70 -18.61 -4.77
N VAL A 99 -8.75 -17.34 -5.17
CA VAL A 99 -9.05 -16.92 -6.56
C VAL A 99 -7.79 -16.63 -7.38
N GLN A 100 -6.63 -17.11 -6.92
CA GLN A 100 -5.32 -16.95 -7.57
C GLN A 100 -4.87 -15.48 -7.70
N SER A 101 -5.37 -14.60 -6.84
CA SER A 101 -4.84 -13.24 -6.73
C SER A 101 -3.57 -13.25 -5.90
N GLN A 102 -2.47 -12.71 -6.43
CA GLN A 102 -1.33 -12.37 -5.58
C GLN A 102 -1.75 -11.29 -4.59
N VAL A 103 -1.21 -11.32 -3.37
CA VAL A 103 -1.53 -10.35 -2.32
C VAL A 103 -0.29 -9.54 -2.00
N MET A 104 -0.41 -8.22 -2.08
CA MET A 104 0.58 -7.28 -1.55
C MET A 104 -0.04 -6.53 -0.39
N LEU A 105 0.59 -6.57 0.78
CA LEU A 105 0.14 -5.84 1.96
C LEU A 105 0.84 -4.48 2.06
N MET A 106 0.15 -3.51 2.66
CA MET A 106 0.73 -2.24 3.07
C MET A 106 0.43 -1.98 4.54
N THR A 107 1.43 -1.50 5.28
CA THR A 107 1.24 -0.94 6.62
C THR A 107 0.33 0.29 6.56
N ILE A 108 -0.41 0.59 7.63
CA ILE A 108 -1.19 1.82 7.73
C ILE A 108 -0.27 3.04 7.90
N LEU A 109 -0.79 4.24 7.61
CA LEU A 109 -0.05 5.50 7.65
C LEU A 109 0.03 6.09 9.07
N PRO A 110 1.04 6.94 9.38
CA PRO A 110 1.01 7.78 10.57
C PRO A 110 -0.07 8.86 10.45
N VAL A 111 -0.43 9.48 11.57
CA VAL A 111 -1.43 10.54 11.66
C VAL A 111 -0.87 11.73 12.42
N TYR A 112 -1.47 12.90 12.26
CA TYR A 112 -1.27 14.00 13.18
C TYR A 112 -2.24 13.85 14.37
N GLU A 113 -1.74 13.25 15.47
CA GLU A 113 -2.57 12.84 16.62
C GLU A 113 -3.44 13.96 17.21
N PRO A 114 -2.97 15.22 17.39
CA PRO A 114 -3.82 16.28 17.96
C PRO A 114 -5.14 16.49 17.22
N TYR A 115 -5.15 16.39 15.88
CA TYR A 115 -6.37 16.49 15.09
C TYR A 115 -7.23 15.22 15.18
N LEU A 116 -6.60 14.05 15.23
CA LEU A 116 -7.34 12.80 15.42
C LEU A 116 -8.12 12.80 16.75
N MET A 117 -7.53 13.34 17.82
CA MET A 117 -8.15 13.43 19.15
C MET A 117 -9.35 14.39 19.23
N THR A 118 -9.58 15.22 18.21
CA THR A 118 -10.83 16.00 18.10
C THR A 118 -12.02 15.13 17.69
N ARG A 119 -11.77 13.94 17.12
CA ARG A 119 -12.78 13.03 16.55
C ARG A 119 -12.93 11.71 17.31
N HIS A 120 -11.97 11.40 18.19
CA HIS A 120 -11.90 10.19 18.99
C HIS A 120 -11.49 10.52 20.42
N ASP A 121 -12.12 9.88 21.41
CA ASP A 121 -11.77 10.07 22.83
C ASP A 121 -10.34 9.57 23.09
N PRO A 122 -9.40 10.43 23.55
CA PRO A 122 -8.04 10.03 23.90
C PRO A 122 -7.98 8.88 24.92
N LYS A 123 -8.96 8.76 25.82
CA LYS A 123 -9.01 7.69 26.84
C LYS A 123 -9.10 6.31 26.23
N PHE A 124 -9.70 6.18 25.05
CA PHE A 124 -9.82 4.91 24.34
C PHE A 124 -8.47 4.32 23.93
N TYR A 125 -7.45 5.17 23.73
CA TYR A 125 -6.11 4.74 23.36
C TYR A 125 -5.21 4.47 24.58
N GLN A 126 -5.64 4.80 25.79
CA GLN A 126 -4.84 4.59 26.99
C GLN A 126 -4.89 3.12 27.46
N PRO A 127 -3.82 2.62 28.13
CA PRO A 127 -2.60 3.33 28.53
C PRO A 127 -1.51 3.41 27.45
N GLU A 128 -1.70 2.72 26.32
CA GLU A 128 -0.66 2.52 25.31
C GLU A 128 -0.43 3.71 24.37
N GLY A 129 -1.46 4.53 24.13
CA GLY A 129 -1.46 5.63 23.18
C GLY A 129 -1.72 5.18 21.73
N TYR A 130 -2.09 6.14 20.88
CA TYR A 130 -2.43 5.88 19.48
C TYR A 130 -1.23 5.31 18.72
N THR A 131 -0.05 5.95 18.84
CA THR A 131 1.18 5.49 18.18
C THR A 131 1.53 4.04 18.52
N ALA A 132 1.47 3.63 19.80
CA ALA A 132 1.79 2.25 20.16
C ALA A 132 0.75 1.25 19.63
N ARG A 133 -0.54 1.61 19.61
CA ARG A 133 -1.59 0.78 19.02
C ARG A 133 -1.42 0.65 17.50
N ARG A 134 -1.06 1.74 16.81
CA ARG A 134 -0.71 1.74 15.38
C ARG A 134 0.46 0.82 15.09
N LEU A 135 1.49 0.85 15.94
CA LEU A 135 2.64 -0.05 15.83
C LEU A 135 2.20 -1.52 15.91
N LYS A 136 1.37 -1.88 16.90
CA LYS A 136 0.82 -3.24 17.03
C LYS A 136 0.05 -3.69 15.79
N VAL A 137 -0.80 -2.81 15.22
CA VAL A 137 -1.52 -3.12 13.97
C VAL A 137 -0.55 -3.36 12.81
N ASN A 138 0.45 -2.49 12.64
CA ASN A 138 1.46 -2.65 11.59
C ASN A 138 2.33 -3.90 11.80
N ASP A 139 2.64 -4.26 13.04
CA ASP A 139 3.35 -5.50 13.36
C ASP A 139 2.51 -6.74 13.03
N THR A 140 1.19 -6.69 13.26
CA THR A 140 0.27 -7.74 12.81
C THR A 140 0.24 -7.83 11.28
N ILE A 141 0.21 -6.71 10.55
CA ILE A 141 0.30 -6.69 9.07
C ILE A 141 1.60 -7.35 8.61
N ARG A 142 2.74 -6.96 9.21
CA ARG A 142 4.06 -7.55 8.92
C ARG A 142 4.07 -9.06 9.20
N LYS A 143 3.54 -9.48 10.35
CA LYS A 143 3.42 -10.90 10.73
C LYS A 143 2.61 -11.68 9.70
N VAL A 144 1.43 -11.19 9.30
CA VAL A 144 0.61 -11.86 8.27
C VAL A 144 1.35 -11.92 6.93
N ALA A 145 2.06 -10.87 6.55
CA ALA A 145 2.89 -10.87 5.35
C ALA A 145 3.98 -11.94 5.41
N THR A 146 4.74 -12.00 6.51
CA THR A 146 5.82 -12.97 6.72
C THR A 146 5.31 -14.41 6.74
N ASP A 147 4.27 -14.69 7.51
CA ASP A 147 3.70 -16.04 7.67
C ASP A 147 3.24 -16.64 6.33
N ASN A 148 2.80 -15.79 5.40
CA ASN A 148 2.30 -16.20 4.07
C ASN A 148 3.28 -15.91 2.94
N ARG A 149 4.45 -15.31 3.23
CA ARG A 149 5.43 -14.83 2.25
C ARG A 149 4.82 -13.86 1.21
N PHE A 150 3.90 -13.01 1.66
CA PHE A 150 3.36 -11.95 0.81
C PHE A 150 4.35 -10.79 0.70
N PRO A 151 4.48 -10.18 -0.50
CA PRO A 151 5.13 -8.88 -0.63
C PRO A 151 4.49 -7.85 0.32
N LEU A 152 5.35 -7.07 0.99
CA LEU A 152 4.95 -6.01 1.90
C LEU A 152 5.65 -4.71 1.53
N LEU A 153 4.89 -3.63 1.35
CA LEU A 153 5.42 -2.27 1.31
C LEU A 153 5.15 -1.58 2.64
N ASP A 154 6.22 -1.24 3.36
CA ASP A 154 6.16 -0.44 4.59
C ASP A 154 5.96 1.05 4.28
N ILE A 155 4.80 1.37 3.70
CA ILE A 155 4.43 2.74 3.34
C ILE A 155 4.29 3.66 4.56
N GLY A 156 4.00 3.07 5.73
CA GLY A 156 3.96 3.76 7.00
C GLY A 156 5.32 4.33 7.36
N HIS A 157 6.39 3.53 7.22
CA HIS A 157 7.76 3.99 7.42
C HIS A 157 8.17 5.09 6.43
N ILE A 158 7.74 4.99 5.16
CA ILE A 158 8.01 6.04 4.16
C ILE A 158 7.40 7.36 4.64
N PHE A 159 6.13 7.37 5.05
CA PHE A 159 5.48 8.57 5.56
C PHE A 159 6.11 9.12 6.84
N GLU A 160 6.62 8.26 7.73
CA GLU A 160 7.38 8.71 8.90
C GLU A 160 8.69 9.42 8.52
N LYS A 161 9.34 9.00 7.44
CA LYS A 161 10.64 9.55 7.03
C LYS A 161 10.55 10.79 6.16
N VAL A 162 9.60 10.84 5.23
CA VAL A 162 9.52 11.94 4.25
C VAL A 162 8.23 12.74 4.35
N GLY A 163 7.31 12.35 5.24
CA GLY A 163 5.95 12.89 5.25
C GLY A 163 5.79 14.24 5.93
N ASN A 164 6.78 14.71 6.69
CA ASN A 164 6.71 15.92 7.52
C ASN A 164 5.36 16.06 8.26
N ILE A 165 4.94 14.99 8.94
CA ILE A 165 3.61 14.88 9.54
C ILE A 165 3.47 15.92 10.66
N GLY A 166 2.70 16.97 10.42
CA GLY A 166 2.61 18.10 11.31
C GLY A 166 1.69 19.20 10.79
N LEU A 167 1.96 20.44 11.19
CA LEU A 167 1.16 21.62 10.83
C LEU A 167 1.70 22.39 9.62
N GLU A 168 2.84 22.00 9.08
CA GLU A 168 3.46 22.68 7.94
C GLU A 168 2.74 22.33 6.62
N ALA A 169 2.75 23.27 5.67
CA ALA A 169 2.05 23.14 4.39
C ALA A 169 2.58 22.00 3.50
N ASN A 170 3.84 21.60 3.68
CA ASN A 170 4.47 20.47 2.97
C ASN A 170 4.21 19.10 3.63
N SER A 171 3.41 19.02 4.70
CA SER A 171 2.97 17.74 5.26
C SER A 171 2.24 16.89 4.21
N LEU A 172 2.57 15.61 4.12
CA LEU A 172 1.88 14.65 3.26
C LEU A 172 0.51 14.22 3.80
N ILE A 173 0.20 14.55 5.06
CA ILE A 173 -1.11 14.36 5.68
C ILE A 173 -1.82 15.71 5.79
N LYS A 174 -3.12 15.71 5.53
CA LYS A 174 -3.96 16.92 5.52
C LYS A 174 -3.95 17.61 6.87
N ASN A 175 -3.69 18.91 6.86
CA ASN A 175 -3.78 19.81 7.99
C ASN A 175 -4.41 21.15 7.55
N GLU A 176 -4.52 22.10 8.47
CA GLU A 176 -5.11 23.41 8.15
C GLU A 176 -4.30 24.17 7.09
N ALA A 177 -2.96 24.16 7.19
CA ALA A 177 -2.09 24.90 6.27
C ALA A 177 -2.16 24.40 4.81
N ASN A 178 -2.39 23.10 4.58
CA ASN A 178 -2.42 22.51 3.23
C ASN A 178 -3.81 22.13 2.72
N SER A 179 -4.83 22.10 3.58
CA SER A 179 -6.17 21.64 3.20
C SER A 179 -7.32 22.46 3.76
N GLN A 180 -7.03 23.46 4.61
CA GLN A 180 -8.03 24.28 5.32
C GLN A 180 -8.97 23.44 6.20
N LYS A 181 -8.49 22.26 6.66
CA LYS A 181 -9.24 21.34 7.52
C LYS A 181 -8.35 20.74 8.59
N THR A 182 -8.93 20.50 9.76
CA THR A 182 -8.31 19.77 10.89
C THR A 182 -8.44 18.25 10.72
N ASP A 183 -8.01 17.73 9.57
CA ASP A 183 -8.20 16.30 9.26
C ASP A 183 -7.18 15.40 9.99
N GLY A 184 -5.88 15.58 9.72
CA GLY A 184 -4.80 14.87 10.39
C GLY A 184 -4.69 13.37 10.08
N LEU A 185 -5.43 12.84 9.10
CA LEU A 185 -5.53 11.41 8.82
C LEU A 185 -5.30 11.05 7.35
N HIS A 186 -5.94 11.78 6.44
CA HIS A 186 -5.93 11.50 5.02
C HIS A 186 -4.74 12.18 4.34
N PRO A 187 -4.09 11.51 3.38
CA PRO A 187 -3.07 12.13 2.56
C PRO A 187 -3.53 13.37 1.80
N THR A 188 -2.61 14.31 1.60
CA THR A 188 -2.73 15.40 0.63
C THR A 188 -2.59 14.84 -0.80
N PRO A 189 -2.86 15.64 -1.86
CA PRO A 189 -2.56 15.22 -3.23
C PRO A 189 -1.10 14.74 -3.41
N GLU A 190 -0.12 15.44 -2.83
CA GLU A 190 1.28 15.00 -2.84
C GLU A 190 1.50 13.73 -2.03
N GLY A 191 0.78 13.54 -0.92
CA GLY A 191 0.79 12.28 -0.17
C GLY A 191 0.33 11.10 -1.02
N TYR A 192 -0.78 11.25 -1.76
CA TYR A 192 -1.26 10.21 -2.68
C TYR A 192 -0.32 9.98 -3.87
N ARG A 193 0.30 11.02 -4.41
CA ARG A 193 1.35 10.87 -5.44
C ARG A 193 2.55 10.08 -4.88
N THR A 194 2.98 10.40 -3.65
CA THR A 194 4.08 9.70 -2.97
C THR A 194 3.77 8.22 -2.78
N MET A 195 2.55 7.90 -2.35
CA MET A 195 2.09 6.51 -2.25
C MET A 195 2.17 5.81 -3.61
N ALA A 196 1.64 6.42 -4.68
CA ALA A 196 1.63 5.81 -6.00
C ALA A 196 3.05 5.56 -6.55
N VAL A 197 3.98 6.50 -6.36
CA VAL A 197 5.38 6.34 -6.76
C VAL A 197 6.07 5.24 -5.96
N ALA A 198 5.86 5.17 -4.64
CA ALA A 198 6.40 4.10 -3.81
C ALA A 198 5.85 2.73 -4.20
N ILE A 199 4.54 2.63 -4.44
CA ILE A 199 3.89 1.41 -4.92
C ILE A 199 4.44 1.01 -6.28
N TYR A 200 4.45 1.91 -7.27
CA TYR A 200 4.98 1.63 -8.61
C TYR A 200 6.43 1.14 -8.56
N THR A 201 7.29 1.85 -7.81
CA THR A 201 8.70 1.47 -7.65
C THR A 201 8.83 0.07 -7.05
N PHE A 202 8.06 -0.23 -6.00
CA PHE A 202 8.03 -1.54 -5.38
C PHE A 202 7.57 -2.63 -6.34
N LEU A 203 6.47 -2.39 -7.08
CA LEU A 203 5.94 -3.36 -8.03
C LEU A 203 6.92 -3.65 -9.16
N THR A 204 7.58 -2.62 -9.70
CA THR A 204 8.60 -2.76 -10.75
C THR A 204 9.81 -3.55 -10.26
N GLN A 205 10.35 -3.20 -9.09
CA GLN A 205 11.52 -3.90 -8.52
C GLN A 205 11.25 -5.36 -8.20
N ASN A 206 10.00 -5.71 -7.85
CA ASN A 206 9.60 -7.07 -7.49
C ASN A 206 8.90 -7.83 -8.64
N GLN A 207 8.83 -7.26 -9.85
CA GLN A 207 8.17 -7.87 -11.02
C GLN A 207 6.69 -8.23 -10.75
N LEU A 208 5.99 -7.37 -10.01
CA LEU A 208 4.61 -7.52 -9.57
C LEU A 208 3.60 -6.70 -10.40
N ILE A 209 4.03 -6.02 -11.46
CA ILE A 209 3.09 -5.38 -12.39
C ILE A 209 2.28 -6.48 -13.09
N LYS A 210 0.96 -6.46 -12.94
CA LYS A 210 0.01 -7.42 -13.54
C LYS A 210 -1.07 -6.69 -14.33
N ASN A 211 -1.70 -7.40 -15.27
CA ASN A 211 -2.74 -6.84 -16.14
C ASN A 211 -3.94 -6.29 -15.37
N ARG A 212 -4.31 -6.91 -14.23
CA ARG A 212 -5.42 -6.44 -13.40
C ARG A 212 -5.03 -6.38 -11.93
N ILE A 213 -4.97 -5.15 -11.42
CA ILE A 213 -4.61 -4.85 -10.02
C ILE A 213 -5.81 -4.22 -9.33
N VAL A 214 -6.27 -4.81 -8.23
CA VAL A 214 -7.29 -4.20 -7.37
C VAL A 214 -6.62 -3.59 -6.15
N CYS A 215 -6.85 -2.30 -5.92
CA CYS A 215 -6.49 -1.61 -4.69
C CYS A 215 -7.68 -1.71 -3.73
N PHE A 216 -7.60 -2.58 -2.72
CA PHE A 216 -8.69 -2.87 -1.78
C PHE A 216 -8.38 -2.26 -0.42
N GLY A 217 -9.32 -1.49 0.15
CA GLY A 217 -9.07 -0.81 1.42
C GLY A 217 -10.17 0.14 1.86
N ASP A 218 -9.79 1.16 2.63
CA ASP A 218 -10.69 2.09 3.29
C ASP A 218 -10.69 3.49 2.64
N SER A 219 -10.88 4.54 3.45
CA SER A 219 -10.88 5.94 3.02
C SER A 219 -9.55 6.37 2.39
N ILE A 220 -8.42 5.78 2.78
CA ILE A 220 -7.13 6.13 2.18
C ILE A 220 -7.04 5.56 0.76
N THR A 221 -7.67 4.42 0.49
CA THR A 221 -7.70 3.83 -0.85
C THR A 221 -8.63 4.57 -1.79
N ILE A 222 -9.83 4.94 -1.36
CA ILE A 222 -10.77 5.72 -2.21
C ILE A 222 -10.30 7.17 -2.41
N GLY A 223 -9.57 7.71 -1.44
CA GLY A 223 -9.16 9.11 -1.38
C GLY A 223 -10.34 10.06 -1.22
N ASP A 224 -10.37 11.12 -2.01
CA ASP A 224 -11.44 12.14 -1.96
C ASP A 224 -12.61 11.89 -2.94
N GLY A 225 -12.57 10.79 -3.70
CA GLY A 225 -13.60 10.46 -4.70
C GLY A 225 -13.48 11.20 -6.03
N ASN A 226 -12.53 12.12 -6.21
CA ASN A 226 -12.31 12.90 -7.45
C ASN A 226 -11.06 12.47 -8.22
N GLY A 227 -10.60 11.24 -8.01
CA GLY A 227 -9.36 10.73 -8.60
C GLY A 227 -8.07 11.27 -7.95
N GLN A 228 -8.17 11.99 -6.83
CA GLN A 228 -7.02 12.32 -5.99
C GLN A 228 -6.81 11.19 -4.98
N ASN A 229 -6.33 10.06 -5.49
CA ASN A 229 -6.04 8.86 -4.72
C ASN A 229 -4.87 8.10 -5.34
N TYR A 230 -4.21 7.25 -4.55
CA TYR A 230 -3.05 6.51 -5.06
C TYR A 230 -3.40 5.56 -6.21
N PRO A 231 -4.58 4.89 -6.28
CA PRO A 231 -4.92 4.03 -7.42
C PRO A 231 -4.96 4.79 -8.76
N SER A 232 -5.55 5.99 -8.80
CA SER A 232 -5.62 6.82 -10.00
C SER A 232 -4.24 7.33 -10.44
N HIS A 233 -3.35 7.66 -9.49
CA HIS A 233 -1.96 8.01 -9.82
C HIS A 233 -1.16 6.79 -10.28
N LEU A 234 -1.36 5.63 -9.65
CA LEU A 234 -0.72 4.38 -10.04
C LEU A 234 -1.11 3.97 -11.46
N GLN A 235 -2.39 4.12 -11.85
CA GLN A 235 -2.87 3.86 -13.21
C GLN A 235 -2.08 4.65 -14.26
N LYS A 236 -1.73 5.90 -13.96
CA LYS A 236 -0.95 6.75 -14.87
C LYS A 236 0.50 6.28 -15.01
N LEU A 237 1.08 5.75 -13.93
CA LEU A 237 2.47 5.27 -13.91
C LEU A 237 2.64 3.91 -14.59
N VAL A 238 1.62 3.05 -14.56
CA VAL A 238 1.67 1.73 -15.21
C VAL A 238 1.25 1.76 -16.68
N ALA A 239 0.60 2.85 -17.11
CA ALA A 239 0.19 3.06 -18.50
C ALA A 239 1.20 3.88 -19.32
N SER A 240 2.24 4.41 -18.68
CA SER A 240 3.36 5.14 -19.30
C SER A 240 4.53 4.24 -19.61
#